data_AF-A0A9D8H2K2-F1
#
_entry.id   AF-A0A9D8H2K2-F1
#
_cell.length_a   1.000
_cell.length_b   1.000
_cell.length_c   1.000
_cell.angle_alpha   90.00
_cell.angle_beta   90.00
_cell.angle_gamma   90.00
#
_symmetry.space_group_name_H-M   'P 1'
#
loop_
_entity.id
_entity.type
_entity.pdbx_description
1 polymer ?
#
loop_
_entity_poly.entity_id
_entity_poly.type
_entity_poly.pdbx_seq_one_letter_code
_entity_poly.pdbx_strand_id
1 'polypeptide(L)'
;MNLQDLITEVAAAGHGATALLVHRRTETPQAPHPDTTGPAAEALERFGARVAVAWNDDDRVFAAAAAAAHRAEAFAACRWMAEALAAT
;
A
#
# COMPACT_ATOMS: atom_id res chain seq x y z
N MET A 1 -5.00 10.11 -4.18
CA MET A 1 -5.77 9.03 -4.83
C MET A 1 -6.85 8.58 -3.85
N ASN A 2 -8.09 8.37 -4.29
CA ASN A 2 -9.15 7.82 -3.42
C ASN A 2 -9.08 6.27 -3.39
N LEU A 3 -9.82 5.64 -2.47
CA LEU A 3 -9.79 4.18 -2.31
C LEU A 3 -10.31 3.41 -3.54
N GLN A 4 -11.25 3.99 -4.30
CA GLN A 4 -11.81 3.33 -5.49
C GLN A 4 -10.79 3.29 -6.64
N ASP A 5 -10.08 4.40 -6.86
CA ASP A 5 -9.02 4.49 -7.84
C ASP A 5 -7.89 3.50 -7.51
N LEU A 6 -7.55 3.40 -6.22
CA LEU A 6 -6.56 2.45 -5.70
C LEU A 6 -6.91 1.01 -6.03
N ILE A 7 -8.14 0.59 -5.72
CA ILE A 7 -8.59 -0.78 -5.99
C ILE A 7 -8.58 -1.06 -7.50
N THR A 8 -8.99 -0.07 -8.30
CA THR A 8 -9.03 -0.18 -9.77
C THR A 8 -7.63 -0.37 -10.34
N GLU A 9 -6.66 0.43 -9.91
CA GLU A 9 -5.27 0.34 -10.36
C GLU A 9 -4.64 -1.01 -10.02
N VAL A 10 -4.81 -1.47 -8.78
CA VAL A 10 -4.22 -2.72 -8.30
C VAL A 10 -4.90 -3.94 -8.94
N ALA A 11 -6.21 -3.89 -9.18
CA ALA A 11 -6.93 -4.94 -9.91
C ALA A 11 -6.51 -5.00 -11.39
N ALA A 12 -6.22 -3.85 -12.01
CA ALA A 12 -5.76 -3.77 -13.40
C ALA A 12 -4.34 -4.34 -13.61
N ALA A 13 -3.57 -4.54 -12.53
CA ALA A 13 -2.21 -5.10 -12.60
C ALA A 13 -2.15 -6.55 -13.13
N GLY A 14 -3.29 -7.24 -13.29
CA GLY A 14 -3.37 -8.54 -13.96
C GLY A 14 -2.80 -9.72 -13.16
N HIS A 15 -2.64 -9.55 -11.85
CA HIS A 15 -2.14 -10.59 -10.95
C HIS A 15 -3.27 -11.45 -10.35
N GLY A 16 -2.93 -12.69 -9.95
CA GLY A 16 -3.90 -13.69 -9.47
C GLY A 16 -4.43 -13.44 -8.05
N ALA A 17 -3.80 -12.58 -7.26
CA ALA A 17 -4.23 -12.25 -5.91
C ALA A 17 -4.05 -10.77 -5.58
N THR A 18 -5.01 -10.24 -4.81
CA THR A 18 -5.01 -8.86 -4.30
C THR A 18 -5.20 -8.88 -2.79
N ALA A 19 -4.47 -8.02 -2.08
CA ALA A 19 -4.63 -7.76 -0.65
C ALA A 19 -4.86 -6.26 -0.41
N LEU A 20 -5.61 -5.94 0.65
CA LEU A 20 -5.88 -4.58 1.10
C LEU A 20 -5.67 -4.53 2.61
N LEU A 21 -4.85 -3.59 3.07
CA LEU A 21 -4.65 -3.28 4.47
C LEU A 21 -4.98 -1.81 4.72
N VAL A 22 -5.83 -1.56 5.71
CA VAL A 22 -6.17 -0.20 6.15
C VAL A 22 -5.49 0.02 7.49
N HIS A 23 -4.71 1.10 7.59
CA HIS A 23 -3.98 1.46 8.79
C HIS A 23 -4.40 2.84 9.27
N ARG A 24 -4.55 2.98 10.59
CA ARG A 24 -4.79 4.25 11.25
C ARG A 24 -3.57 4.63 12.08
N ARG A 25 -2.96 5.76 11.74
CA ARG A 25 -1.89 6.38 12.52
C ARG A 25 -2.47 6.90 13.83
N THR A 26 -1.82 6.55 14.94
CA THR A 26 -2.19 7.03 16.28
C THR A 26 -1.45 8.30 16.67
N GLU A 27 -0.33 8.59 16.02
CA GLU A 27 0.51 9.76 16.24
C GLU A 27 0.28 10.80 15.14
N THR A 28 0.48 12.08 15.48
CA THR A 28 0.42 13.19 14.52
C THR A 28 1.56 13.04 13.51
N PRO A 29 1.29 12.95 12.21
CA PRO A 29 2.32 12.81 11.19
C PRO A 29 3.34 13.96 11.22
N GLN A 30 4.62 13.65 11.02
CA GLN A 30 5.62 14.69 10.76
C GLN A 30 5.44 15.32 9.36
N ALA A 31 4.93 14.55 8.41
CA ALA A 31 4.57 14.98 7.07
C ALA A 31 3.20 14.41 6.66
N PRO A 32 2.38 15.16 5.89
CA PRO A 32 1.03 14.74 5.51
C PRO A 32 1.03 13.41 4.76
N HIS A 33 1.81 13.28 3.67
CA HIS A 33 1.98 12.04 2.91
C HIS A 33 3.48 11.72 2.72
N PRO A 34 4.01 10.64 3.30
CA PRO A 34 5.34 10.15 2.96
C PRO A 34 5.42 9.70 1.48
N ASP A 35 6.59 9.83 0.87
CA ASP A 35 6.83 9.35 -0.50
C ASP A 35 6.76 7.82 -0.56
N THR A 36 5.85 7.31 -1.38
CA THR A 36 5.62 5.87 -1.56
C THR A 36 6.35 5.28 -2.76
N THR A 37 7.02 6.10 -3.58
CA THR A 37 7.66 5.65 -4.83
C THR A 37 8.77 4.65 -4.58
N GLY A 38 9.69 4.98 -3.66
CA GLY A 38 10.78 4.08 -3.24
C GLY A 38 10.25 2.78 -2.63
N PRO A 39 9.39 2.83 -1.60
CA PRO A 39 8.78 1.64 -1.02
C PRO A 39 8.01 0.78 -2.04
N ALA A 40 7.29 1.38 -2.99
CA ALA A 40 6.55 0.62 -4.00
C ALA A 40 7.49 -0.13 -4.97
N ALA A 41 8.62 0.48 -5.34
CA ALA A 41 9.66 -0.16 -6.14
C ALA A 41 10.30 -1.33 -5.38
N GLU A 42 10.64 -1.14 -4.09
CA GLU A 42 11.18 -2.23 -3.25
C GLU A 42 10.18 -3.37 -3.10
N ALA A 43 8.88 -3.08 -2.94
CA ALA A 43 7.86 -4.12 -2.85
C ALA A 43 7.75 -4.96 -4.13
N LEU A 44 7.94 -4.33 -5.29
CA LEU A 44 7.98 -5.03 -6.58
C LEU A 44 9.20 -5.96 -6.68
N GLU A 45 10.38 -5.48 -6.31
CA GLU A 45 11.61 -6.28 -6.35
C GLU A 45 11.60 -7.42 -5.32
N ARG A 46 11.11 -7.14 -4.11
CA ARG A 46 11.17 -8.06 -2.97
C ARG A 46 10.08 -9.13 -2.98
N PHE A 47 8.87 -8.78 -3.41
CA PHE A 47 7.70 -9.66 -3.34
C PHE A 47 7.11 -9.98 -4.71
N GLY A 48 7.60 -9.37 -5.79
CA GLY A 48 6.94 -9.46 -7.10
C GLY A 48 5.53 -8.85 -7.06
N ALA A 49 5.31 -7.85 -6.19
CA ALA A 49 4.00 -7.29 -5.91
C ALA A 49 3.95 -5.81 -6.32
N ARG A 50 2.91 -5.43 -7.07
CA ARG A 50 2.62 -4.01 -7.32
C ARG A 50 1.81 -3.46 -6.16
N VAL A 51 2.28 -2.37 -5.58
CA VAL A 51 1.65 -1.75 -4.41
C VAL A 51 1.28 -0.30 -4.71
N ALA A 52 0.10 0.10 -4.27
CA ALA A 52 -0.35 1.50 -4.30
C ALA A 52 -0.97 1.88 -2.95
N VAL A 53 -1.03 3.18 -2.67
CA VAL A 53 -1.46 3.72 -1.38
C VAL A 53 -2.45 4.86 -1.60
N ALA A 54 -3.55 4.85 -0.83
CA ALA A 54 -4.50 5.95 -0.76
C ALA A 54 -4.54 6.50 0.67
N TRP A 55 -4.54 7.83 0.80
CA TRP A 55 -4.65 8.55 2.06
C TRP A 55 -6.05 9.14 2.21
N ASN A 56 -6.55 9.24 3.44
CA ASN A 56 -7.74 10.02 3.74
C ASN A 56 -7.40 11.52 3.90
N ASP A 57 -8.41 12.38 3.84
CA ASP A 57 -8.23 13.84 3.87
C ASP A 57 -7.63 14.38 5.19
N ASP A 58 -7.68 13.57 6.27
CA ASP A 58 -7.13 13.92 7.58
C ASP A 58 -5.72 13.34 7.83
N ASP A 59 -5.10 12.69 6.83
CA ASP A 59 -3.74 12.10 6.84
C ASP A 59 -3.45 11.09 7.97
N ARG A 60 -4.51 10.64 8.65
CA ARG A 60 -4.44 9.71 9.79
C ARG A 60 -4.80 8.29 9.41
N VAL A 61 -5.41 8.09 8.24
CA VAL A 61 -5.80 6.78 7.75
C VAL A 61 -5.29 6.62 6.34
N PHE A 62 -4.62 5.51 6.07
CA PHE A 62 -4.26 5.12 4.71
C PHE A 62 -4.64 3.67 4.43
N ALA A 63 -4.81 3.39 3.15
CA ALA A 63 -5.02 2.06 2.62
C ALA A 63 -3.84 1.70 1.72
N ALA A 64 -3.17 0.57 2.00
CA ALA A 64 -2.17 -0.02 1.13
C ALA A 64 -2.79 -1.24 0.42
N ALA A 65 -2.78 -1.22 -0.90
CA ALA A 65 -3.28 -2.32 -1.72
C ALA A 65 -2.12 -2.91 -2.54
N ALA A 66 -2.04 -4.25 -2.57
CA ALA A 66 -0.99 -4.98 -3.28
C ALA A 66 -1.60 -6.04 -4.18
N ALA A 67 -1.04 -6.19 -5.39
CA ALA A 67 -1.35 -7.24 -6.34
C ALA A 67 -0.10 -8.06 -6.63
N ALA A 68 -0.22 -9.39 -6.50
CA ALA A 68 0.89 -10.32 -6.71
C ALA A 68 0.40 -11.68 -7.25
N ALA A 69 1.33 -12.49 -7.75
CA ALA A 69 1.01 -13.80 -8.34
C ALA A 69 0.25 -14.72 -7.36
N HIS A 70 0.62 -14.72 -6.08
CA HIS A 70 -0.11 -15.45 -5.05
C HIS A 70 -0.46 -14.59 -3.83
N ARG A 71 -1.39 -15.12 -3.04
CA ARG A 71 -1.98 -14.43 -1.90
C ARG A 71 -0.93 -14.11 -0.82
N ALA A 72 0.04 -14.99 -0.62
CA ALA A 72 1.06 -14.80 0.41
C ALA A 72 1.92 -13.56 0.15
N GLU A 73 2.36 -13.37 -1.09
CA GLU A 73 3.16 -12.24 -1.54
C GLU A 73 2.37 -10.94 -1.48
N ALA A 74 1.09 -10.96 -1.92
CA ALA A 74 0.22 -9.79 -1.83
C ALA A 74 0.05 -9.33 -0.37
N PHE A 75 -0.21 -10.25 0.57
CA PHE A 75 -0.32 -9.91 1.98
C PHE A 75 1.02 -9.46 2.59
N ALA A 76 2.12 -10.12 2.24
CA ALA A 76 3.45 -9.74 2.73
C ALA A 76 3.82 -8.33 2.28
N ALA A 77 3.58 -7.99 1.02
CA ALA A 77 3.84 -6.66 0.46
C ALA A 77 2.94 -5.59 1.10
N CYS A 78 1.64 -5.85 1.25
CA CYS A 78 0.72 -4.95 1.96
C CYS A 78 1.17 -4.66 3.39
N ARG A 79 1.52 -5.71 4.15
CA ARG A 79 1.96 -5.56 5.54
C ARG A 79 3.26 -4.77 5.62
N TRP A 80 4.25 -5.13 4.80
CA TRP A 80 5.53 -4.45 4.77
C TRP A 80 5.39 -2.97 4.42
N MET A 81 4.56 -2.63 3.41
CA MET A 81 4.27 -1.24 3.05
C MET A 81 3.63 -0.49 4.21
N ALA A 82 2.65 -1.09 4.89
CA ALA A 82 2.00 -0.45 6.04
C ALA A 82 2.99 -0.21 7.19
N GLU A 83 3.90 -1.14 7.46
CA GLU A 83 4.96 -0.99 8.46
C GLU A 83 5.96 0.12 8.07
N ALA A 84 6.37 0.17 6.80
CA ALA A 84 7.28 1.20 6.29
C ALA A 84 6.70 2.61 6.45
N LEU A 85 5.40 2.79 6.17
CA LEU A 85 4.72 4.09 6.28
C LEU A 85 4.30 4.43 7.71
N ALA A 86 4.11 3.44 8.58
CA ALA A 86 3.84 3.69 10.00
C ALA A 86 5.09 4.19 10.75
N ALA A 87 6.29 3.88 10.24
CA ALA A 87 7.56 4.30 10.83
C ALA A 87 8.02 5.72 10.45
N THR A 88 7.33 6.38 9.52
CA THR A 88 7.62 7.76 9.03
C THR A 88 6.70 8.79 9.65
#